data_AF-A0A948TYJ0-F1
#
_entry.id   AF-A0A948TYJ0-F1
#
_cell.length_a   1.000
_cell.length_b   1.000
_cell.length_c   1.000
_cell.angle_alpha   90.00
_cell.angle_beta   90.00
_cell.angle_gamma   90.00
#
_symmetry.space_group_name_H-M   'P 1'
#
loop_
_entity.id
_entity.type
_entity.pdbx_description
1 polymer ?
#
loop_
_entity_poly.entity_id
_entity_poly.type
_entity_poly.pdbx_seq_one_letter_code
_entity_poly.pdbx_strand_id
1 'polypeptide(L)' 'NCGGSMEPIGIEVKSGENIIYYQCQKSGFNHRVKAAAGDNDEAIINLSALA' A
#
# COMPACT_ATOMS: atom_id res chain seq x y z
N ASN A 1 -9.53 -17.43 3.67
CA ASN A 1 -9.91 -17.05 2.28
C ASN A 1 -10.37 -15.58 2.31
N CYS A 2 -9.54 -14.64 1.89
CA CYS A 2 -9.77 -13.18 2.06
C CYS A 2 -10.71 -12.56 1.00
N GLY A 3 -10.96 -13.27 -0.10
CA GLY A 3 -11.82 -12.79 -1.19
C GLY A 3 -11.33 -11.51 -1.89
N GLY A 4 -10.06 -11.14 -1.73
CA GLY A 4 -9.46 -10.00 -2.43
C GLY A 4 -9.73 -8.61 -1.83
N SER A 5 -10.39 -8.50 -0.67
CA SER A 5 -10.64 -7.21 -0.01
C SER A 5 -9.42 -6.78 0.82
N MET A 6 -8.38 -6.32 0.13
CA MET A 6 -7.19 -5.73 0.73
C MET A 6 -7.16 -4.24 0.42
N GLU A 7 -7.10 -3.44 1.47
CA GLU A 7 -7.01 -1.98 1.36
C GLU A 7 -5.58 -1.53 1.70
N PRO A 8 -5.05 -0.52 1.00
CA PRO A 8 -3.79 0.10 1.39
C PRO A 8 -3.98 0.84 2.72
N ILE A 9 -3.15 0.52 3.70
CA ILE A 9 -3.21 1.06 5.07
C ILE A 9 -2.03 1.98 5.41
N GLY A 10 -1.06 2.12 4.50
CA GLY A 10 0.07 3.02 4.71
C GLY A 10 1.17 2.84 3.67
N ILE A 11 2.16 3.72 3.75
CA ILE A 11 3.31 3.74 2.86
C ILE A 11 4.60 4.02 3.63
N GLU A 12 5.70 3.42 3.19
CA GLU A 12 7.04 3.68 3.69
C GLU A 12 7.94 4.06 2.51
N VAL A 13 8.66 5.19 2.64
CA VAL A 13 9.68 5.59 1.67
C VAL A 13 11.03 5.11 2.16
N LYS A 14 11.64 4.15 1.43
CA LYS A 14 12.93 3.57 1.80
C LYS A 14 13.90 3.63 0.62
N SER A 15 14.99 4.36 0.80
CA SER A 15 16.02 4.53 -0.26
C SER A 15 15.47 5.06 -1.59
N GLY A 16 14.43 5.91 -1.54
CA GLY A 16 13.75 6.44 -2.72
C GLY A 16 12.73 5.49 -3.36
N GLU A 17 12.52 4.30 -2.80
CA GLU A 17 11.46 3.39 -3.19
C GLU A 17 10.24 3.57 -2.29
N ASN A 18 9.04 3.54 -2.88
CA ASN A 18 7.78 3.56 -2.15
C ASN A 18 7.32 2.13 -1.87
N ILE A 19 7.13 1.77 -0.61
CA ILE A 19 6.60 0.47 -0.19
C ILE A 19 5.19 0.67 0.35
N ILE A 20 4.19 0.10 -0.33
CA ILE A 20 2.78 0.21 0.03
C ILE A 20 2.40 -1.00 0.89
N TYR A 21 1.77 -0.74 2.03
CA TYR A 21 1.26 -1.75 2.94
C TYR A 21 -0.24 -1.92 2.74
N TYR A 22 -0.67 -3.16 2.52
CA TYR A 22 -2.06 -3.55 2.37
C TYR A 22 -2.48 -4.43 3.53
N GLN A 23 -3.70 -4.25 4.03
CA GLN A 23 -4.29 -5.12 5.04
C GLN A 23 -5.62 -5.68 4.55
N CYS A 24 -5.79 -6.98 4.73
CA CYS A 24 -7.08 -7.62 4.55
C CYS A 24 -8.02 -7.18 5.67
N GLN A 25 -9.11 -6.52 5.32
CA GLN A 25 -10.10 -6.01 6.28
C GLN A 25 -10.88 -7.11 7.01
N LYS A 26 -10.83 -8.36 6.51
CA LYS A 26 -11.52 -9.52 7.10
C LYS A 26 -10.65 -10.31 8.06
N SER A 27 -9.37 -10.53 7.71
CA SER A 27 -8.49 -11.42 8.47
C SER A 27 -7.32 -10.70 9.14
N GLY A 28 -7.12 -9.41 8.88
CA GLY A 28 -5.97 -8.65 9.37
C GLY A 28 -4.63 -9.04 8.74
N PHE A 29 -4.64 -9.85 7.69
CA PHE A 29 -3.40 -10.27 7.01
C PHE A 29 -2.77 -9.07 6.31
N ASN A 30 -1.47 -8.87 6.54
CA ASN A 30 -0.71 -7.77 5.95
C ASN A 30 0.12 -8.26 4.75
N HIS A 31 0.10 -7.49 3.68
CA HIS A 31 0.93 -7.67 2.49
C HIS A 31 1.62 -6.36 2.14
N ARG A 32 2.79 -6.42 1.53
CA ARG A 32 3.49 -5.21 1.08
C ARG A 32 4.07 -5.42 -0.30
N VAL A 33 4.04 -4.37 -1.09
CA VAL A 33 4.59 -4.33 -2.45
C VAL A 33 5.39 -3.06 -2.64
N LYS A 34 6.37 -3.10 -3.54
CA LYS A 34 7.04 -1.89 -4.01
C LYS A 34 6.18 -1.26 -5.10
N ALA A 35 6.06 0.07 -5.07
CA ALA A 35 5.48 0.81 -6.18
C ALA A 35 6.36 0.63 -7.43
N ALA A 36 5.73 0.40 -8.57
CA ALA A 36 6.37 0.38 -9.86
C ALA A 36 6.34 1.78 -10.50
N ALA A 37 7.25 2.03 -11.45
CA ALA A 37 7.31 3.32 -12.16
C ALA A 37 6.08 3.64 -13.02
N GLY A 38 5.14 2.72 -13.17
CA GLY A 38 3.87 2.92 -13.87
C GLY A 38 2.65 2.99 -12.95
N ASP A 39 2.84 2.93 -11.64
CA ASP A 39 1.76 3.10 -10.68
C ASP A 39 1.28 4.56 -10.65
N ASN A 40 0.07 4.77 -10.12
CA ASN A 40 -0.49 6.11 -10.02
C ASN A 40 0.21 6.90 -8.89
N ASP A 41 1.09 7.82 -9.28
CA ASP A 41 1.82 8.69 -8.36
C ASP A 41 0.91 9.50 -7.42
N GLU A 42 -0.22 10.00 -7.93
CA GLU A 42 -1.18 10.78 -7.13
C GLU A 42 -1.80 9.92 -6.02
N ALA A 43 -2.14 8.67 -6.33
CA ALA A 43 -2.66 7.74 -5.34
C ALA A 43 -1.61 7.42 -4.25
N ILE A 44 -0.35 7.25 -4.65
CA ILE A 44 0.79 7.02 -3.75
C ILE A 44 1.01 8.23 -2.83
N ILE A 45 0.98 9.44 -3.38
CA ILE A 45 1.11 10.69 -2.63
C ILE A 45 -0.06 10.84 -1.64
N ASN A 46 -1.29 10.62 -2.09
CA ASN A 46 -2.46 10.69 -1.21
C ASN A 46 -2.38 9.67 -0.06
N LEU A 47 -1.83 8.48 -0.33
CA LEU A 47 -1.61 7.48 0.71
C LEU A 47 -0.59 7.94 1.76
N SER A 48 0.44 8.69 1.34
CA SER A 48 1.43 9.26 2.25
C SER A 48 0.87 10.38 3.12
N ALA A 49 -0.18 11.07 2.67
CA ALA A 49 -0.85 12.12 3.43
C ALA A 49 -1.85 11.58 4.48
N LEU A 50 -2.16 10.28 4.45
CA LEU A 50 -3.02 9.61 5.43
C LEU A 50 -2.25 9.10 6.67
N ALA A 51 -0.91 9.15 6.63
CA ALA A 51 0.00 8.65 7.67
C ALA A 51 0.30 9.68 8.78
#